data_AF-A0A1Y5S7A7-F1
#
_entry.id   AF-A0A1Y5S7A7-F1
#
_cell.length_a   1.000
_cell.length_b   1.000
_cell.length_c   1.000
_cell.angle_alpha   90.00
_cell.angle_beta   90.00
_cell.angle_gamma   90.00
#
_symmetry.space_group_name_H-M   'P 1'
#
loop_
_entity.id
_entity.type
_entity.pdbx_description
1 polymer ?
#
loop_
_entity_poly.entity_id
_entity_poly.type
_entity_poly.pdbx_seq_one_letter_code
_entity_poly.pdbx_strand_id
1 'polypeptide(L)' 'MSHTPHELAEEFPDKIDAMSALKQSDAHFARLADEYHEINRAVHRAETNIEPLEELAEVDLRKKRAALKDEIWGILSKA' A
#
# COMPACT_ATOMS: atom_id res chain seq x y z
N MET A 1 16.43 2.36 11.39
CA MET A 1 15.31 1.66 10.74
C MET A 1 14.35 2.73 10.25
N SER A 2 14.18 2.92 8.94
CA SER A 2 13.17 3.86 8.44
C SER A 2 11.81 3.19 8.59
N HIS A 3 11.06 3.54 9.64
CA HIS A 3 9.68 3.11 9.79
C HIS A 3 8.85 3.85 8.72
N THR A 4 8.44 3.16 7.66
CA THR A 4 7.46 3.72 6.72
C THR A 4 6.07 3.41 7.30
N PRO A 5 5.29 4.42 7.70
CA PRO A 5 3.94 4.19 8.25
C PRO A 5 2.99 3.69 7.16
N HIS A 6 1.84 3.15 7.54
CA HIS A 6 0.81 2.65 6.62
C HIS A 6 1.25 1.42 5.83
N GLU A 7 2.03 0.53 6.45
CA GLU A 7 2.27 -0.78 5.86
C GLU A 7 0.98 -1.62 5.86
N LEU A 8 0.81 -2.52 4.88
CA LEU A 8 -0.40 -3.34 4.78
C LEU A 8 -0.68 -4.16 6.05
N ALA A 9 0.36 -4.58 6.77
CA ALA A 9 0.22 -5.27 8.05
C ALA A 9 -0.32 -4.38 9.17
N GLU A 10 -0.10 -3.07 9.11
CA GLU A 10 -0.66 -2.08 10.05
C GLU A 10 -2.10 -1.72 9.69
N GLU A 11 -2.40 -1.64 8.39
CA GLU A 11 -3.75 -1.33 7.89
C GLU A 11 -4.71 -2.51 8.04
N PHE A 12 -4.22 -3.75 7.96
CA PHE A 12 -5.01 -4.98 8.04
C PHE A 12 -4.39 -6.01 9.00
N PRO A 13 -4.28 -5.71 10.30
CA PRO A 13 -3.59 -6.57 11.27
C PRO A 13 -4.24 -7.96 11.38
N ASP A 14 -5.56 -8.04 11.26
CA ASP A 14 -6.32 -9.30 11.35
C ASP A 14 -6.25 -10.16 10.07
N LYS A 15 -5.59 -9.66 9.02
CA LYS A 15 -5.52 -10.32 7.70
C LYS A 15 -4.10 -10.71 7.31
N ILE A 16 -3.13 -10.61 8.21
CA ILE A 16 -1.71 -10.90 7.92
C ILE A 16 -1.52 -12.30 7.33
N ASP A 17 -2.15 -13.32 7.92
CA ASP A 17 -2.04 -14.70 7.42
C ASP A 17 -2.67 -14.86 6.03
N ALA A 18 -3.85 -14.25 5.81
CA ALA A 18 -4.52 -14.26 4.52
C ALA A 18 -3.69 -13.54 3.45
N MET A 19 -3.10 -12.39 3.77
CA MET A 19 -2.19 -11.67 2.88
C MET A 19 -0.96 -12.51 2.53
N SER A 20 -0.37 -13.20 3.50
CA SER A 20 0.78 -14.08 3.28
C SER A 20 0.44 -15.24 2.34
N ALA A 21 -0.73 -15.85 2.53
CA ALA A 21 -1.23 -16.91 1.67
C ALA A 21 -1.51 -16.41 0.24
N LEU A 22 -2.24 -15.30 0.11
CA LEU A 22 -2.59 -14.70 -1.18
C LEU A 22 -1.36 -14.21 -1.95
N LYS A 23 -0.34 -13.67 -1.29
CA LYS A 23 0.93 -13.30 -1.94
C LYS A 23 1.61 -14.49 -2.63
N GLN A 24 1.38 -15.72 -2.16
CA GLN A 24 1.98 -16.92 -2.71
C GLN A 24 1.10 -17.60 -3.76
N SER A 25 -0.22 -17.48 -3.64
CA SER A 25 -1.19 -18.22 -4.47
C SER A 25 -1.90 -17.35 -5.52
N ASP A 26 -1.91 -16.03 -5.36
CA ASP A 26 -2.59 -15.08 -6.25
C ASP A 26 -1.59 -14.03 -6.77
N ALA A 27 -1.23 -14.15 -8.04
CA ALA A 27 -0.30 -13.24 -8.71
C ALA A 27 -0.86 -11.80 -8.82
N HIS A 28 -2.18 -11.63 -8.89
CA HIS A 28 -2.79 -10.29 -8.90
C HIS A 28 -2.67 -9.65 -7.52
N PHE A 29 -2.96 -10.40 -6.46
CA PHE A 29 -2.78 -9.91 -5.09
C PHE A 29 -1.33 -9.55 -4.79
N ALA A 30 -0.38 -10.40 -5.20
CA ALA A 30 1.05 -10.12 -5.04
C ALA A 30 1.44 -8.80 -5.70
N ARG A 31 1.01 -8.57 -6.95
CA ARG A 31 1.26 -7.32 -7.69
C ARG A 31 0.66 -6.11 -6.99
N LEU A 32 -0.58 -6.20 -6.49
CA LEU A 32 -1.24 -5.11 -5.78
C LEU A 32 -0.50 -4.76 -4.48
N ALA A 33 -0.07 -5.78 -3.73
CA ALA A 33 0.65 -5.56 -2.49
C ALA A 33 2.00 -4.87 -2.75
N ASP A 34 2.75 -5.30 -3.75
CA ASP A 34 4.02 -4.67 -4.13
C ASP A 34 3.81 -3.22 -4.62
N GLU A 35 2.79 -2.99 -5.45
CA GLU A 35 2.42 -1.65 -5.92
C GLU A 35 2.03 -0.73 -4.75
N TYR A 36 1.27 -1.25 -3.79
CA TYR A 36 0.92 -0.51 -2.58
C TYR A 36 2.16 -0.14 -1.77
N HIS A 37 3.08 -1.08 -1.55
CA HIS A 37 4.33 -0.83 -0.83
C HIS A 37 5.15 0.29 -1.51
N GLU A 38 5.29 0.25 -2.84
CA GLU A 38 6.03 1.28 -3.57
C GLU A 38 5.36 2.66 -3.51
N ILE A 39 4.04 2.72 -3.72
CA ILE A 39 3.29 3.98 -3.61
C ILE A 39 3.35 4.52 -2.19
N ASN A 40 3.24 3.68 -1.16
CA ASN A 40 3.32 4.12 0.22
C ASN A 40 4.68 4.75 0.54
N ARG A 41 5.78 4.14 0.06
CA ARG A 41 7.12 4.72 0.21
C ARG A 41 7.27 6.04 -0.54
N ALA A 42 6.66 6.19 -1.72
CA ALA A 42 6.67 7.44 -2.47
C ALA A 42 5.88 8.54 -1.72
N VAL A 43 4.69 8.23 -1.21
CA VAL A 43 3.89 9.14 -0.37
C VAL A 43 4.70 9.56 0.85
N HIS A 44 5.31 8.62 1.57
CA HIS A 44 6.10 8.94 2.75
C HIS A 44 7.30 9.86 2.44
N ARG A 45 7.99 9.65 1.31
CA ARG A 45 9.10 10.54 0.87
C ARG A 45 8.60 11.95 0.53
N ALA A 46 7.43 12.06 -0.09
CA ALA A 46 6.81 13.35 -0.39
C ALA A 46 6.39 14.07 0.90
N GLU A 47 5.70 13.37 1.82
CA GLU A 47 5.23 13.93 3.11
C GLU A 47 6.38 14.36 4.03
N THR A 48 7.54 13.69 3.94
CA THR A 48 8.74 14.03 4.72
C THR A 48 9.63 15.07 4.05
N ASN A 49 9.22 15.65 2.91
CA ASN A 49 9.99 16.59 2.10
C ASN A 49 11.40 16.09 1.71
N ILE A 50 11.59 14.76 1.66
CA ILE A 50 12.84 14.15 1.20
C ILE A 50 12.94 14.27 -0.33
N GLU A 51 11.81 14.14 -1.02
CA GLU A 51 11.67 14.40 -2.46
C GLU A 51 10.54 15.42 -2.65
N PRO A 52 10.86 16.71 -2.89
CA PRO A 52 9.83 17.73 -3.12
C PRO A 52 9.07 17.40 -4.41
N LEU A 53 7.80 17.01 -4.27
CA LEU A 53 6.88 16.88 -5.40
C LEU A 53 6.00 18.13 -5.48
N GLU A 54 5.51 18.42 -6.68
CA GLU A 54 4.40 19.37 -6.84
C GLU A 54 3.18 18.85 -6.07
N GLU A 55 2.44 19.77 -5.43
CA GLU A 55 1.31 19.43 -4.55
C GLU A 55 0.27 18.53 -5.25
N LEU A 56 0.00 18.76 -6.53
CA LEU A 56 -0.89 17.92 -7.34
C LEU A 56 -0.39 16.47 -7.45
N ALA A 57 0.91 16.28 -7.62
CA ALA A 57 1.51 14.96 -7.74
C ALA A 57 1.50 14.21 -6.39
N GLU A 58 1.69 14.91 -5.26
CA GLU A 58 1.53 14.33 -3.92
C GLU A 58 0.07 13.89 -3.66
N VAL A 59 -0.90 14.73 -4.04
CA VAL A 59 -2.33 14.40 -3.94
C VAL A 59 -2.66 13.16 -4.76
N ASP A 60 -2.13 13.05 -5.97
CA ASP A 60 -2.36 11.87 -6.83
C ASP A 60 -1.74 10.60 -6.27
N LEU A 61 -0.55 10.67 -5.65
CA LEU A 61 0.05 9.52 -4.95
C LEU A 61 -0.81 9.06 -3.77
N ARG A 62 -1.33 9.98 -2.96
CA ARG A 62 -2.23 9.64 -1.84
C ARG A 62 -3.53 9.00 -2.32
N LYS A 63 -4.10 9.51 -3.42
CA LYS A 63 -5.29 8.90 -4.05
C LYS A 63 -5.00 7.48 -4.56
N LYS A 64 -3.85 7.26 -5.21
CA LYS A 64 -3.44 5.92 -5.65
C LYS A 64 -3.27 4.96 -4.47
N ARG A 65 -2.65 5.40 -3.37
CA ARG A 65 -2.53 4.61 -2.14
C ARG A 65 -3.90 4.18 -1.61
N ALA A 66 -4.85 5.12 -1.56
CA ALA A 66 -6.21 4.84 -1.11
C ALA A 66 -6.93 3.83 -2.02
N ALA A 67 -6.86 4.02 -3.35
CA ALA A 67 -7.48 3.10 -4.31
C ALA A 67 -6.91 1.68 -4.22
N LEU A 68 -5.59 1.53 -4.10
CA LEU A 68 -4.94 0.24 -3.91
C LEU A 68 -5.37 -0.41 -2.59
N LYS A 69 -5.53 0.37 -1.52
CA LYS A 69 -6.04 -0.14 -0.24
C LYS A 69 -7.43 -0.71 -0.37
N ASP A 70 -8.32 -0.01 -1.09
CA ASP A 70 -9.69 -0.45 -1.32
C ASP A 70 -9.75 -1.73 -2.16
N GLU A 71 -8.91 -1.85 -3.20
CA GLU A 71 -8.82 -3.06 -4.03
C GLU A 71 -8.30 -4.26 -3.22
N ILE A 72 -7.24 -4.07 -2.45
CA ILE A 72 -6.69 -5.09 -1.55
C ILE A 72 -7.75 -5.55 -0.53
N TRP A 73 -8.46 -4.61 0.08
CA TRP A 73 -9.55 -4.92 1.00
C TRP A 73 -10.65 -5.74 0.32
N GLY A 74 -11.04 -5.38 -0.92
CA GLY A 74 -12.06 -6.11 -1.68
C GLY A 74 -11.70 -7.56 -1.99
N ILE A 75 -10.41 -7.89 -2.04
CA ILE A 75 -9.92 -9.27 -2.14
C ILE A 75 -9.92 -9.93 -0.74
N LEU A 76 -9.33 -9.27 0.26
CA LEU A 76 -9.23 -9.79 1.64
C LEU A 76 -10.57 -10.01 2.34
N SER A 77 -11.62 -9.29 1.95
CA SER A 77 -12.96 -9.47 2.48
C SER A 77 -13.66 -10.73 1.95
N LYS A 78 -13.13 -11.33 0.88
CA LYS A 78 -13.69 -12.52 0.22
C LYS A 78 -12.87 -13.79 0.46
N ALA A 79 -11.64 -13.64 0.94
CA ALA A 79 -10.77 -14.72 1.40
C ALA A 79 -11.11 -15.13 2.84
#